data_AF-A0A7J2HEU7-F1
#
_entry.id   AF-A0A7J2HEU7-F1
#
_cell.length_a   1.000
_cell.length_b   1.000
_cell.length_c   1.000
_cell.angle_alpha   90.00
_cell.angle_beta   90.00
_cell.angle_gamma   90.00
#
_symmetry.space_group_name_H-M   'P 1'
#
loop_
_entity.id
_entity.type
_entity.pdbx_description
1 polymer ?
#
loop_
_entity_poly.entity_id
_entity_poly.type
_entity_poly.pdbx_seq_one_letter_code
_entity_poly.pdbx_strand_id
1 'polypeptide(L)'
;MSIRQLSVTREIIELISKPNVIGLATHRHLPHERAIYLKHGRCGFAIDVLVDEPGGRKLYSILVEAEARRTRRKFRSFMELGGTVYYQVSEKLRDGFKIRRRKLTYRNGEELFHQVELVRSAFYEKYRELKAREGVEPSRIREEVFHAAGIGPDEMLLGV
;
A
#
# COMPACT_ATOMS: atom_id res chain seq x y z
N MET A 1 -0.18 19.73 15.89
CA MET A 1 -1.46 19.34 15.28
C MET A 1 -1.46 17.82 15.11
N SER A 2 -2.48 17.12 15.64
CA SER A 2 -2.62 15.67 15.40
C SER A 2 -2.89 15.43 13.91
N ILE A 3 -2.09 14.57 13.28
CA ILE A 3 -2.28 14.18 11.89
C ILE A 3 -3.42 13.16 11.87
N ARG A 4 -4.49 13.47 11.14
CA ARG A 4 -5.66 12.63 11.02
C ARG A 4 -5.30 11.34 10.27
N GLN A 5 -5.77 10.19 10.76
CA GLN A 5 -5.75 8.96 9.97
C GLN A 5 -6.93 8.93 8.99
N LEU A 6 -6.66 8.67 7.70
CA LEU A 6 -7.70 8.54 6.68
C LEU A 6 -8.35 7.14 6.77
N SER A 7 -9.64 7.04 6.41
CA SER A 7 -10.37 5.77 6.51
C SER A 7 -9.81 4.67 5.61
N VAL A 8 -9.28 5.01 4.43
CA VAL A 8 -8.61 4.02 3.57
C VAL A 8 -7.30 3.54 4.14
N THR A 9 -6.53 4.40 4.83
CA THR A 9 -5.33 3.98 5.55
C THR A 9 -5.67 2.93 6.59
N ARG A 10 -6.72 3.18 7.38
CA ARG A 10 -7.22 2.24 8.37
C ARG A 10 -7.67 0.92 7.73
N GLU A 11 -8.45 0.98 6.65
CA GLU A 11 -8.91 -0.21 5.92
C GLU A 11 -7.75 -1.07 5.38
N ILE A 12 -6.71 -0.43 4.83
CA ILE A 12 -5.50 -1.13 4.36
C ILE A 12 -4.79 -1.83 5.52
N ILE A 13 -4.57 -1.11 6.63
CA ILE A 13 -3.90 -1.67 7.81
C ILE A 13 -4.71 -2.84 8.39
N GLU A 14 -6.03 -2.69 8.54
CA GLU A 14 -6.91 -3.74 9.03
C GLU A 14 -6.85 -5.00 8.14
N LEU A 15 -6.71 -4.84 6.82
CA LEU A 15 -6.57 -5.97 5.90
C LEU A 15 -5.20 -6.66 6.03
N ILE A 16 -4.11 -5.89 6.10
CA ILE A 16 -2.74 -6.40 6.26
C ILE A 16 -2.56 -7.12 7.60
N SER A 17 -3.10 -6.54 8.67
CA SER A 17 -2.90 -7.03 10.03
C SER A 17 -3.82 -8.19 10.42
N LYS A 18 -4.64 -8.71 9.51
CA LYS A 18 -5.50 -9.86 9.83
C LYS A 18 -4.63 -11.06 10.28
N PRO A 19 -5.04 -11.81 11.32
CA PRO A 19 -4.29 -12.97 11.80
C PRO A 19 -4.10 -14.09 10.76
N ASN A 20 -5.09 -14.24 9.87
CA ASN A 20 -5.13 -15.25 8.81
C ASN A 20 -4.51 -14.78 7.49
N VAL A 21 -3.80 -13.66 7.48
CA VAL A 21 -2.92 -13.31 6.36
C VAL A 21 -1.76 -14.29 6.34
N ILE A 22 -1.60 -14.96 5.21
CA ILE A 22 -0.57 -15.98 4.97
C ILE A 22 0.45 -15.53 3.92
N GLY A 23 0.16 -14.45 3.19
CA GLY A 23 1.10 -13.87 2.23
C GLY A 23 0.89 -12.38 2.00
N LEU A 24 1.97 -11.70 1.61
CA LEU A 24 2.02 -10.26 1.43
C LEU A 24 3.09 -9.92 0.39
N ALA A 25 2.80 -8.99 -0.54
CA ALA A 25 3.76 -8.53 -1.53
C ALA A 25 3.61 -7.05 -1.88
N THR A 26 4.71 -6.37 -2.22
CA THR A 26 4.68 -5.01 -2.79
C THR A 26 5.86 -4.75 -3.73
N HIS A 27 5.60 -4.11 -4.89
CA HIS A 27 6.63 -3.75 -5.87
C HIS A 27 7.32 -2.42 -5.65
N ARG A 28 6.88 -1.61 -4.69
CA ARG A 28 7.39 -0.24 -4.58
C ARG A 28 8.09 0.04 -3.27
N HIS A 29 9.33 0.47 -3.40
CA HIS A 29 10.04 1.18 -2.33
C HIS A 29 9.38 2.54 -2.10
N LEU A 30 8.55 2.61 -1.05
CA LEU A 30 7.86 3.81 -0.56
C LEU A 30 8.75 5.08 -0.41
N PRO A 31 10.08 5.00 -0.15
CA PRO A 31 10.94 6.18 -0.19
C PRO A 31 10.99 6.89 -1.54
N HIS A 32 10.90 6.16 -2.66
CA HIS A 32 10.91 6.76 -4.01
C HIS A 32 9.60 7.51 -4.32
N GLU A 33 8.47 7.10 -3.72
CA GLU A 33 7.18 7.76 -3.93
C GLU A 33 7.17 9.21 -3.44
N ARG A 34 7.94 9.53 -2.39
CA ARG A 34 8.09 10.92 -1.95
C ARG A 34 8.83 11.77 -2.96
N ALA A 35 9.92 11.26 -3.54
CA ALA A 35 10.67 11.95 -4.57
C ALA A 35 9.85 12.15 -5.86
N ILE A 36 9.12 11.11 -6.29
CA ILE A 36 8.23 11.18 -7.46
C ILE A 36 7.12 12.22 -7.21
N TYR A 37 6.49 12.20 -6.03
CA TYR A 37 5.46 13.18 -5.68
C TYR A 37 5.99 14.61 -5.66
N LEU A 38 7.18 14.84 -5.10
CA LEU A 38 7.80 16.17 -5.09
C LEU A 38 8.04 16.72 -6.49
N LYS A 39 8.35 15.86 -7.46
CA LYS A 39 8.62 16.25 -8.84
C LYS A 39 7.36 16.39 -9.69
N HIS A 40 6.36 15.54 -9.47
CA HIS A 40 5.22 15.40 -10.38
C HIS A 40 3.85 15.69 -9.75
N GLY A 41 3.79 15.87 -8.44
CA GLY A 41 2.54 15.99 -7.68
C GLY A 41 1.69 14.73 -7.75
N ARG A 42 2.26 13.59 -8.15
CA ARG A 42 1.57 12.30 -8.29
C ARG A 42 2.45 11.18 -7.75
N CYS A 43 1.86 10.22 -7.07
CA CYS A 43 2.54 9.01 -6.58
C CYS A 43 1.53 7.89 -6.38
N GLY A 44 2.00 6.68 -6.13
CA GLY A 44 1.12 5.55 -5.84
C GLY A 44 1.86 4.29 -5.44
N PHE A 45 1.15 3.34 -4.86
CA PHE A 45 1.71 2.05 -4.49
C PHE A 45 0.65 0.95 -4.65
N ALA A 46 1.13 -0.27 -4.76
CA ALA A 46 0.29 -1.46 -4.79
C ALA A 46 0.75 -2.47 -3.75
N ILE A 47 -0.20 -3.14 -3.09
CA ILE A 47 0.04 -4.19 -2.10
C ILE A 47 -0.88 -5.36 -2.43
N ASP A 48 -0.30 -6.54 -2.54
CA ASP A 48 -1.03 -7.80 -2.60
C ASP A 48 -1.05 -8.46 -1.21
N VAL A 49 -2.22 -8.95 -0.80
CA VAL A 49 -2.47 -9.58 0.49
C VAL A 49 -3.19 -10.91 0.26
N LEU A 50 -2.54 -12.00 0.63
CA LEU A 50 -3.10 -13.36 0.57
C LEU A 50 -3.62 -13.76 1.95
N VAL A 51 -4.91 -14.11 2.00
CA VAL A 51 -5.64 -14.42 3.23
C VAL A 51 -6.20 -15.83 3.14
N ASP A 52 -6.07 -16.59 4.23
CA ASP A 52 -6.70 -17.90 4.38
C ASP A 52 -8.07 -17.75 5.06
N GLU A 53 -9.17 -17.80 4.30
CA GLU A 53 -10.53 -17.68 4.84
C GLU A 53 -11.27 -19.04 4.80
N PRO A 54 -12.31 -19.24 5.63
CA PRO A 54 -13.17 -20.41 5.51
C PRO A 54 -13.82 -20.45 4.11
N GLY A 55 -13.33 -21.35 3.25
CA GLY A 55 -13.70 -21.43 1.83
C GLY A 55 -12.52 -21.32 0.85
N GLY A 56 -11.31 -21.07 1.34
CA GLY A 56 -10.06 -21.13 0.59
C GLY A 56 -9.24 -19.84 0.63
N ARG A 57 -8.13 -19.86 -0.09
CA ARG A 57 -7.22 -18.71 -0.21
C ARG A 57 -7.86 -17.60 -1.04
N LYS A 58 -7.78 -16.37 -0.54
CA LYS A 58 -8.22 -15.16 -1.23
C LYS A 58 -7.07 -14.19 -1.40
N LEU A 59 -6.87 -13.74 -2.63
CA LEU A 59 -5.91 -12.70 -2.96
C LEU A 59 -6.63 -11.36 -3.10
N TYR A 60 -6.22 -10.40 -2.28
CA TYR A 60 -6.63 -9.00 -2.36
C TYR A 60 -5.49 -8.17 -2.93
N SER A 61 -5.75 -7.43 -4.01
CA SER A 61 -4.81 -6.46 -4.55
C SER A 61 -5.31 -5.05 -4.26
N ILE A 62 -4.47 -4.25 -3.61
CA ILE A 62 -4.73 -2.88 -3.22
C ILE A 62 -3.93 -1.97 -4.15
N LEU A 63 -4.58 -0.99 -4.76
CA LEU A 63 -3.93 0.09 -5.51
C LEU A 63 -4.30 1.43 -4.86
N VAL A 64 -3.27 2.22 -4.57
CA VAL A 64 -3.40 3.59 -4.05
C VAL A 64 -2.68 4.53 -4.99
N GLU A 65 -3.37 5.57 -5.44
CA GLU A 65 -2.77 6.67 -6.20
C GLU A 65 -3.11 7.98 -5.52
N ALA A 66 -2.17 8.92 -5.47
CA ALA A 66 -2.38 10.26 -4.96
C ALA A 66 -2.03 11.29 -6.03
N GLU A 67 -2.85 12.33 -6.14
CA GLU A 67 -2.62 13.45 -7.06
C GLU A 67 -2.87 14.77 -6.33
N ALA A 68 -1.89 15.66 -6.37
CA ALA A 68 -1.96 17.01 -5.84
C ALA A 68 -3.00 17.82 -6.62
N ARG A 69 -3.75 18.66 -5.92
CA ARG A 69 -4.76 19.51 -6.56
C ARG A 69 -4.08 20.48 -7.51
N ARG A 70 -4.52 20.47 -8.77
CA ARG A 70 -4.09 21.48 -9.76
C ARG A 70 -4.50 22.88 -9.31
N THR A 71 -3.56 23.81 -9.36
CA THR A 71 -3.79 25.22 -9.00
C THR A 71 -3.05 26.13 -9.97
N ARG A 72 -3.65 27.30 -10.27
CA ARG A 72 -3.00 28.38 -11.03
C ARG A 72 -2.17 29.31 -10.14
N ARG A 73 -2.28 29.17 -8.82
CA ARG A 73 -1.51 29.96 -7.85
C ARG A 73 -0.07 29.47 -7.85
N LYS A 74 0.89 30.38 -7.63
CA LYS A 74 2.28 30.00 -7.38
C LYS A 74 2.36 29.23 -6.06
N PHE A 75 3.06 28.11 -6.06
CA PHE A 75 3.37 27.28 -4.89
C PHE A 75 4.85 26.88 -4.96
N ARG A 76 5.49 26.61 -3.83
CA ARG A 76 6.91 26.26 -3.80
C ARG A 76 7.13 24.75 -3.91
N SER A 77 6.18 23.97 -3.41
CA SER A 77 6.24 22.51 -3.42
C SER A 77 4.83 21.90 -3.44
N PHE A 78 4.68 20.74 -4.08
CA PHE A 78 3.44 19.95 -4.00
C PHE A 78 3.13 19.50 -2.56
N MET A 79 4.10 19.57 -1.65
CA MET A 79 3.88 19.31 -0.21
C MET A 79 2.96 20.33 0.44
N GLU A 80 2.91 21.56 -0.08
CA GLU A 80 2.04 22.63 0.41
C GLU A 80 0.59 22.44 -0.04
N LEU A 81 0.36 21.57 -1.05
CA LEU A 81 -0.93 21.37 -1.67
C LEU A 81 -1.63 20.14 -1.12
N GLY A 82 -2.91 20.29 -0.83
CA GLY A 82 -3.82 19.14 -0.69
C GLY A 82 -4.10 18.50 -2.05
N GLY A 83 -4.84 17.40 -2.03
CA GLY A 83 -5.14 16.65 -3.24
C GLY A 83 -6.12 15.50 -3.01
N THR A 84 -6.10 14.54 -3.92
CA THR A 84 -7.02 13.40 -3.93
C THR A 84 -6.23 12.10 -3.87
N VAL A 85 -6.67 11.18 -3.01
CA VAL A 85 -6.29 9.76 -3.02
C VAL A 85 -7.37 8.98 -3.75
N TYR A 86 -6.96 8.18 -4.73
CA TYR A 86 -7.73 7.15 -5.40
C TYR A 86 -7.33 5.81 -4.79
N TYR A 87 -8.33 5.09 -4.27
CA TYR A 87 -8.15 3.81 -3.61
C TYR A 87 -8.95 2.74 -4.34
N GLN A 88 -8.33 1.62 -4.62
CA GLN A 88 -8.97 0.45 -5.18
C GLN A 88 -8.55 -0.81 -4.44
N VAL A 89 -9.51 -1.69 -4.17
CA VAL A 89 -9.25 -3.07 -3.74
C VAL A 89 -9.94 -4.00 -4.71
N SER A 90 -9.21 -4.97 -5.23
CA SER A 90 -9.72 -6.08 -6.02
C SER A 90 -9.53 -7.38 -5.27
N GLU A 91 -10.59 -8.16 -5.14
CA GLU A 91 -10.55 -9.55 -4.69
C GLU A 91 -10.54 -10.46 -5.93
N LYS A 92 -9.54 -11.34 -6.05
CA LYS A 92 -9.46 -12.34 -7.12
C LYS A 92 -10.53 -13.42 -6.89
N LEU A 93 -11.40 -13.61 -7.87
CA LEU A 93 -12.37 -14.70 -7.95
C LEU A 93 -11.89 -15.72 -8.99
N ARG A 94 -12.58 -16.87 -9.10
CA ARG A 94 -12.26 -17.89 -10.10
C ARG A 94 -12.29 -17.35 -11.54
N ASP A 95 -13.29 -16.54 -11.86
CA ASP A 95 -13.55 -16.04 -13.22
C ASP A 95 -13.46 -14.51 -13.35
N GLY A 96 -12.73 -13.83 -12.45
CA GLY A 96 -12.54 -12.38 -12.55
C GLY A 96 -12.20 -11.69 -11.23
N PHE A 97 -12.63 -10.42 -11.11
CA PHE A 97 -12.30 -9.57 -9.97
C PHE A 97 -13.53 -8.87 -9.40
N LYS A 98 -13.68 -8.92 -8.07
CA LYS A 98 -14.61 -8.03 -7.35
C LYS A 98 -13.87 -6.77 -6.93
N ILE A 99 -14.24 -5.63 -7.51
CA ILE A 99 -13.52 -4.36 -7.34
C ILE A 99 -14.34 -3.39 -6.47
N ARG A 100 -13.70 -2.80 -5.47
CA ARG A 100 -14.22 -1.68 -4.68
C ARG A 100 -13.32 -0.47 -4.86
N ARG A 101 -13.92 0.70 -5.10
CA ARG A 101 -13.19 1.96 -5.33
C ARG A 101 -13.66 3.04 -4.36
N ARG A 102 -12.72 3.87 -3.87
CA ARG A 102 -13.02 5.06 -3.05
C ARG A 102 -12.13 6.22 -3.49
N LYS A 103 -12.62 7.43 -3.23
CA LYS A 103 -11.87 8.67 -3.42
C LYS A 103 -11.91 9.48 -2.13
N LEU A 104 -10.77 10.01 -1.73
CA LEU A 104 -10.63 10.81 -0.51
C LEU A 104 -9.74 12.00 -0.79
N THR A 105 -9.82 13.00 0.08
CA THR A 105 -8.96 14.18 0.00
C THR A 105 -7.96 14.21 1.15
N TYR A 106 -6.76 14.69 0.87
CA TYR A 106 -5.76 15.05 1.87
C TYR A 106 -5.51 16.56 1.85
N ARG A 107 -5.10 17.10 2.99
CA ARG A 107 -4.92 18.54 3.22
C ARG A 107 -3.59 19.07 2.69
N ASN A 108 -2.53 18.26 2.79
CA ASN A 108 -1.19 18.59 2.34
C ASN A 108 -0.33 17.32 2.20
N GLY A 109 0.88 17.46 1.64
CA GLY A 109 1.79 16.34 1.46
C GLY A 109 2.21 15.67 2.78
N GLU A 110 2.33 16.43 3.88
CA GLU A 110 2.67 15.84 5.19
C GLU A 110 1.58 14.88 5.69
N GLU A 111 0.31 15.24 5.54
CA GLU A 111 -0.80 14.32 5.87
C GLU A 111 -0.78 13.07 4.98
N LEU A 112 -0.51 13.24 3.67
CA LEU A 112 -0.41 12.12 2.73
C LEU A 112 0.72 11.17 3.14
N PHE A 113 1.93 11.67 3.34
CA PHE A 113 3.09 10.82 3.66
C PHE A 113 3.03 10.22 5.06
N HIS A 114 2.33 10.86 6.00
CA HIS A 114 2.00 10.23 7.26
C HIS A 114 1.12 8.97 7.06
N GLN A 115 0.12 9.01 6.17
CA GLN A 115 -0.68 7.81 5.86
C GLN A 115 0.18 6.70 5.25
N VAL A 116 1.06 7.08 4.31
CA VAL A 116 1.97 6.17 3.63
C VAL A 116 2.87 5.47 4.66
N GLU A 117 3.38 6.21 5.64
CA GLU A 117 4.22 5.66 6.71
C GLU A 117 3.48 4.69 7.64
N LEU A 118 2.21 4.98 7.97
CA LEU A 118 1.38 4.05 8.75
C LEU A 118 1.16 2.72 8.01
N VAL A 119 0.83 2.78 6.71
CA VAL A 119 0.69 1.58 5.87
C VAL A 119 2.02 0.84 5.76
N ARG A 120 3.13 1.57 5.56
CA ARG A 120 4.49 1.00 5.51
C ARG A 120 4.81 0.21 6.77
N SER A 121 4.55 0.82 7.93
CA SER A 121 4.86 0.22 9.22
C SER A 121 4.09 -1.09 9.41
N ALA A 122 2.79 -1.09 9.13
CA ALA A 122 1.94 -2.28 9.18
C ALA A 122 2.40 -3.37 8.19
N PHE A 123 2.75 -2.99 6.96
CA PHE A 123 3.29 -3.91 5.95
C PHE A 123 4.55 -4.60 6.46
N TYR A 124 5.56 -3.85 6.92
CA TYR A 124 6.82 -4.44 7.37
C TYR A 124 6.69 -5.22 8.67
N GLU A 125 5.77 -4.85 9.55
CA GLU A 125 5.43 -5.63 10.73
C GLU A 125 4.91 -7.01 10.33
N LYS A 126 3.89 -7.07 9.46
CA LYS A 126 3.32 -8.33 8.99
C LYS A 126 4.30 -9.15 8.16
N TYR A 127 5.06 -8.49 7.29
CA TYR A 127 6.07 -9.12 6.46
C TYR A 127 7.14 -9.82 7.32
N ARG A 128 7.65 -9.16 8.39
CA ARG A 128 8.59 -9.79 9.32
C ARG A 128 7.97 -10.95 10.08
N GLU A 129 6.72 -10.83 10.50
CA GLU A 129 5.98 -11.92 11.14
C GLU A 129 5.91 -13.16 10.22
N LEU A 130 5.58 -12.97 8.94
CA LEU A 130 5.51 -14.06 7.95
C LEU A 130 6.90 -14.67 7.68
N LYS A 131 7.92 -13.84 7.47
CA LYS A 131 9.30 -14.31 7.27
C LYS A 131 9.86 -15.08 8.47
N ALA A 132 9.53 -14.65 9.69
CA ALA A 132 9.91 -15.37 10.90
C ALA A 132 9.26 -16.77 10.96
N ARG A 133 8.01 -16.92 10.52
CA ARG A 133 7.35 -18.24 10.41
C ARG A 133 8.02 -19.14 9.35
N GLU A 134 8.58 -18.55 8.30
CA GLU A 134 9.39 -19.24 7.27
C GLU A 134 10.84 -19.52 7.72
N GLY A 135 11.25 -19.06 8.92
CA GLY A 135 12.61 -19.24 9.43
C GLY A 135 13.66 -18.30 8.81
N VAL A 136 13.24 -17.21 8.16
CA VAL A 136 14.15 -16.24 7.53
C VAL A 136 14.62 -15.19 8.53
N GLU A 137 15.93 -14.99 8.62
CA GLU A 137 16.52 -13.98 9.51
C GLU A 137 16.23 -12.53 9.05
N PRO A 138 16.00 -11.58 9.98
CA PRO A 138 15.69 -10.19 9.64
C PRO A 138 16.78 -9.43 8.85
N SER A 139 18.03 -9.89 8.91
CA SER A 139 19.18 -9.31 8.20
C SER A 139 19.03 -9.46 6.68
N ARG A 140 18.50 -10.59 6.20
CA ARG A 140 18.31 -10.90 4.78
C ARG A 140 17.15 -10.15 4.11
N ILE A 141 16.24 -9.60 4.92
CA ILE A 141 15.07 -8.84 4.46
C ILE A 141 15.47 -7.48 3.87
N ARG A 142 16.56 -6.87 4.36
CA ARG A 142 16.96 -5.50 3.97
C ARG A 142 17.54 -5.39 2.57
N GLU A 143 17.83 -6.52 1.92
CA GLU A 143 18.43 -6.61 0.59
C GLU A 143 17.38 -6.83 -0.52
N GLU A 144 16.10 -7.03 -0.15
CA GLU A 144 15.04 -7.31 -1.10
C GLU A 144 14.60 -6.05 -1.86
N VAL A 145 14.83 -6.03 -3.19
CA VAL A 145 14.30 -5.01 -4.11
C VAL A 145 12.77 -5.09 -4.21
N PHE A 146 12.24 -6.30 -3.98
CA PHE A 146 10.83 -6.66 -3.98
C PHE A 146 10.52 -7.43 -2.71
N HIS A 147 9.60 -6.93 -1.89
CA HIS A 147 9.28 -7.57 -0.61
C HIS A 147 8.07 -8.49 -0.81
N ALA A 148 8.29 -9.80 -0.75
CA ALA A 148 7.23 -10.80 -0.72
C ALA A 148 7.47 -11.92 0.29
N ALA A 149 6.38 -12.33 0.95
CA ALA A 149 6.34 -13.48 1.84
C ALA A 149 5.04 -14.26 1.55
N GLY A 150 5.09 -15.59 1.52
CA GLY A 150 3.91 -16.45 1.35
C GLY A 150 3.06 -16.30 0.06
N ILE A 151 3.46 -15.47 -0.91
CA ILE A 151 2.84 -15.38 -2.24
C ILE A 151 3.85 -15.89 -3.26
N GLY A 152 3.49 -16.92 -4.02
CA GLY A 152 4.32 -17.44 -5.11
C GLY A 152 4.46 -16.44 -6.27
N PRO A 153 5.56 -16.46 -7.06
CA PRO A 153 5.72 -15.59 -8.22
C PRO A 153 4.59 -15.70 -9.26
N ASP A 154 3.97 -16.88 -9.37
CA ASP A 154 2.83 -17.21 -10.24
C ASP A 154 1.47 -16.76 -9.68
N GLU A 155 1.41 -16.45 -8.38
CA GLU A 155 0.21 -15.95 -7.71
C GLU A 155 0.14 -14.42 -7.71
N MET A 156 1.27 -13.75 -7.95
CA MET A 156 1.36 -12.29 -8.02
C MET A 156 0.60 -11.78 -9.26
N LEU A 157 -0.33 -10.86 -9.04
CA LEU A 157 -1.07 -10.18 -10.13
C LEU A 157 -0.33 -8.96 -10.67
N LEU A 158 0.92 -8.83 -10.28
CA LEU A 158 1.73 -7.64 -10.48
C LEU A 158 2.62 -7.88 -11.70
N GLY A 159 2.01 -7.85 -12.88
CA GLY A 159 2.70 -7.88 -14.16
C GLY A 159 3.59 -6.64 -14.34
N VAL A 160 4.79 -6.88 -14.88
CA VAL A 160 5.70 -5.86 -15.42
C VAL A 160 5.01 -5.07 -16.54
#